data_AF-A0A5D0IAZ2-F1
#
_entry.id   AF-A0A5D0IAZ2-F1
#
_cell.length_a   1.000
_cell.length_b   1.000
_cell.length_c   1.000
_cell.angle_alpha   90.00
_cell.angle_beta   90.00
_cell.angle_gamma   90.00
#
_symmetry.space_group_name_H-M   'P 1'
#
loop_
_entity.id
_entity.type
_entity.pdbx_description
1 polymer ?
#
loop_
_entity_poly.entity_id
_entity_poly.type
_entity_poly.pdbx_seq_one_letter_code
_entity_poly.pdbx_strand_id
1 'polypeptide(L)' 'NPMAFLAEQANGKASDGFTRIMDIEPTELHQRVPFICGSKNMVDKAEAFMLKA' A
#
# COMPACT_ATOMS: atom_id res chain seq x y z
N ASN A 1 -3.03 -9.99 0.61
CA ASN A 1 -3.92 -9.01 -0.07
C ASN A 1 -3.71 -9.13 -1.59
N PRO A 2 -4.66 -9.73 -2.36
CA PRO A 2 -4.42 -10.13 -3.76
C PRO A 2 -4.09 -8.98 -4.72
N MET A 3 -4.76 -7.82 -4.57
CA MET A 3 -4.54 -6.66 -5.44
C MET A 3 -3.14 -6.05 -5.25
N ALA A 4 -2.64 -6.02 -4.01
CA ALA A 4 -1.29 -5.53 -3.72
C ALA A 4 -0.22 -6.38 -4.41
N PHE A 5 -0.37 -7.71 -4.33
CA PHE A 5 0.56 -8.64 -4.96
C PHE A 5 0.61 -8.42 -6.49
N LEU A 6 -0.54 -8.32 -7.15
CA LEU A 6 -0.61 -8.06 -8.59
C LEU A 6 0.03 -6.73 -8.97
N ALA A 7 -0.26 -5.66 -8.22
CA ALA A 7 0.29 -4.33 -8.48
C ALA A 7 1.83 -4.34 -8.41
N GLU A 8 2.41 -5.03 -7.43
CA GLU A 8 3.86 -5.11 -7.26
C GLU A 8 4.52 -5.97 -8.34
N GLN A 9 3.91 -7.09 -8.73
CA GLN A 9 4.40 -7.90 -9.85
C GLN A 9 4.34 -7.14 -11.19
N ALA A 10 3.39 -6.21 -11.34
CA ALA A 10 3.32 -5.29 -12.47
C ALA A 10 4.30 -4.09 -12.36
N ASN A 11 5.28 -4.16 -11.45
CA ASN A 11 6.26 -3.11 -11.18
C ASN A 11 5.65 -1.80 -10.64
N GLY A 12 4.44 -1.86 -10.08
CA GLY A 12 3.79 -0.81 -9.31
C GLY A 12 4.17 -0.83 -7.82
N LYS A 13 3.40 -0.10 -7.01
CA LYS A 13 3.52 -0.07 -5.54
C LYS A 13 2.13 -0.18 -4.91
N ALA A 14 2.05 -0.81 -3.74
CA ALA A 14 0.86 -0.86 -2.90
C ALA A 14 1.23 -0.54 -1.44
N SER A 15 0.52 0.41 -0.84
CA SER A 15 0.81 0.96 0.50
C SER A 15 -0.49 1.27 1.24
N ASP A 16 -0.47 1.20 2.57
CA ASP A 16 -1.55 1.74 3.42
C ASP A 16 -1.41 3.24 3.69
N GLY A 17 -0.35 3.86 3.15
CA GLY A 17 0.02 5.26 3.38
C GLY A 17 1.29 5.43 4.19
N PHE A 18 1.69 4.41 4.95
CA PHE A 18 2.90 4.41 5.78
C PHE A 18 3.73 3.13 5.60
N THR A 19 3.05 2.01 5.41
CA THR A 19 3.61 0.66 5.33
C THR A 19 3.16 -0.01 4.03
N ARG A 20 4.05 -0.84 3.46
CA ARG A 20 3.72 -1.66 2.29
C ARG A 20 2.66 -2.70 2.66
N ILE A 21 1.63 -2.84 1.83
CA ILE A 21 0.50 -3.73 2.11
C ILE A 21 0.90 -5.20 2.30
N MET A 22 1.92 -5.65 1.56
CA MET A 22 2.41 -7.04 1.64
C MET A 22 3.22 -7.33 2.91
N ASP A 23 3.64 -6.30 3.65
CA ASP A 23 4.41 -6.44 4.89
C ASP A 23 3.51 -6.37 6.14
N ILE A 24 2.21 -6.08 5.98
CA ILE A 24 1.24 -6.01 7.07
C ILE A 24 0.83 -7.42 7.49
N GLU A 25 1.11 -7.79 8.74
CA GLU A 25 0.61 -9.01 9.37
C GLU A 25 -0.81 -8.77 9.91
N PRO A 26 -1.84 -9.50 9.43
CA PRO A 26 -3.21 -9.31 9.90
C PRO A 26 -3.41 -9.82 11.33
N THR A 27 -4.10 -9.05 12.18
CA THR A 27 -4.45 -9.42 13.55
C THR A 27 -5.84 -10.07 13.67
N GLU A 28 -6.68 -9.97 12.64
CA GLU A 28 -8.02 -10.57 12.59
C GLU A 28 -8.44 -10.93 11.16
N LEU A 29 -9.43 -11.83 11.02
CA LEU A 29 -9.87 -12.37 9.71
C LEU A 29 -10.41 -11.28 8.76
N HIS A 30 -11.07 -10.24 9.30
CA HIS A 30 -11.74 -9.19 8.53
C HIS A 30 -11.09 -7.81 8.69
N GLN A 31 -9.80 -7.79 9.03
CA GLN A 31 -9.05 -6.55 9.18
C GLN A 31 -9.13 -5.70 7.91
N ARG A 32 -9.39 -4.41 8.09
CA ARG A 32 -9.34 -3.41 7.03
C ARG A 32 -8.15 -2.51 7.24
N VAL A 33 -7.53 -2.12 6.14
CA VAL A 33 -6.46 -1.12 6.10
C VAL A 33 -6.75 -0.16 4.95
N PRO A 34 -6.31 1.10 5.04
CA PRO A 34 -6.28 1.98 3.88
C PRO A 34 -5.49 1.31 2.75
N PHE A 35 -5.86 1.62 1.51
CA PHE A 35 -5.26 0.95 0.35
C PHE A 35 -4.98 1.96 -0.76
N ILE A 36 -3.70 2.16 -1.05
CA ILE A 36 -3.19 3.01 -2.12
C ILE A 36 -2.38 2.10 -3.05
N CYS A 37 -2.78 1.98 -4.31
CA CYS A 37 -2.02 1.20 -5.29
C CYS A 37 -1.94 1.91 -6.64
N GLY A 38 -0.83 1.71 -7.35
CA GLY A 38 -0.65 2.25 -8.69
C GLY A 38 0.82 2.42 -9.08
N SER A 39 1.09 3.42 -9.92
CA SER A 39 2.46 3.77 -10.33
C SER A 39 3.29 4.18 -9.12
N LYS A 40 4.51 3.62 -8.99
CA LYS A 40 5.45 3.87 -7.88
C LYS A 40 5.54 5.37 -7.51
N ASN A 41 5.83 6.21 -8.50
CA ASN A 41 5.98 7.67 -8.32
C ASN A 41 4.73 8.37 -7.74
N MET A 42 3.52 7.89 -8.07
CA MET A 42 2.27 8.47 -7.57
C MET A 42 1.99 8.03 -6.14
N VAL A 43 2.28 6.76 -5.83
CA VAL A 43 2.14 6.22 -4.48
C VAL A 43 3.17 6.87 -3.54
N ASP A 44 4.42 7.02 -3.96
CA ASP A 44 5.46 7.69 -3.17
C ASP A 44 5.10 9.16 -2.88
N LYS A 45 4.50 9.84 -3.87
CA LYS A 45 4.01 11.21 -3.69
C LYS A 45 2.86 11.27 -2.68
N ALA A 46 1.94 10.30 -2.70
CA ALA A 46 0.87 10.21 -1.73
C ALA A 46 1.41 9.98 -0.30
N GLU A 47 2.32 9.02 -0.12
CA GLU A 47 3.00 8.76 1.16
C GLU A 47 3.73 10.01 1.69
N ALA A 48 4.39 10.76 0.79
CA ALA A 48 5.09 12.00 1.18
C ALA A 48 4.15 13.10 1.70
N PHE A 49 2.87 13.12 1.32
CA PHE A 49 1.88 14.01 1.93
C PHE A 49 1.41 13.51 3.29
N MET A 50 1.33 12.20 3.49
CA MET A 50 0.91 11.61 4.76
C MET A 50 1.97 11.78 5.85
N LEU A 51 3.26 11.66 5.51
CA LEU A 51 4.38 11.85 6.44
C LEU A 51 4.62 13.32 6.87
N LYS A 52 4.01 14.28 6.18
CA LYS A 52 4.14 15.73 6.46
C LYS A 52 2.96 16.31 7.24
N ALA A 53 1.91 15.52 7.46
CA ALA A 53 0.74 15.88 8.25
C ALA A 53 0.98 15.56 9.74
#